data_AF-A0A6V7KQ89-F1
#
_entry.id   AF-A0A6V7KQ89-F1
#
_cell.length_a   1.000
_cell.length_b   1.000
_cell.length_c   1.000
_cell.angle_alpha   90.00
_cell.angle_beta   90.00
_cell.angle_gamma   90.00
#
_symmetry.space_group_name_H-M   'P 1'
#
loop_
_entity.id
_entity.type
_entity.pdbx_description
1 polymer ?
#
loop_
_entity_poly.entity_id
_entity_poly.type
_entity_poly.pdbx_seq_one_letter_code
_entity_poly.pdbx_strand_id
1 'polypeptide(L)' 'LQVRVFVRDESKIPDHLKSKVEAVVGDVTNADQVDKAISGQEGVVVVLGTRNEL' A
#
# COMPACT_ATOMS: atom_id res chain seq x y z
N LEU A 1 -7.77 3.80 -14.53
CA LEU A 1 -6.61 3.99 -13.64
C LEU A 1 -6.74 2.96 -12.51
N GLN A 2 -5.86 1.97 -12.49
CA GLN A 2 -5.84 0.93 -11.46
C GLN A 2 -4.77 1.33 -10.44
N VAL A 3 -5.16 1.54 -9.18
CA VAL A 3 -4.26 1.96 -8.11
C VAL A 3 -4.15 0.83 -7.12
N ARG A 4 -2.92 0.39 -6.84
CA ARG A 4 -2.61 -0.57 -5.80
C ARG A 4 -2.11 0.15 -4.55
N VAL A 5 -2.71 -0.17 -3.41
CA VAL A 5 -2.31 0.37 -2.11
C VAL A 5 -1.69 -0.73 -1.26
N PHE A 6 -0.47 -0.46 -0.79
CA PHE A 6 0.26 -1.35 0.10
C PHE A 6 0.06 -0.89 1.54
N VAL A 7 -0.65 -1.69 2.34
CA VAL A 7 -1.05 -1.33 3.70
C VAL A 7 -0.75 -2.46 4.67
N ARG A 8 -0.45 -2.15 5.92
CA ARG A 8 -0.33 -3.17 6.97
C ARG A 8 -1.68 -3.73 7.44
N ASP A 9 -2.74 -2.95 7.25
CA ASP A 9 -4.08 -3.23 7.76
C ASP A 9 -5.12 -2.68 6.77
N GLU A 10 -5.88 -3.58 6.15
CA GLU A 10 -6.93 -3.25 5.17
C GLU A 10 -8.09 -2.45 5.80
N SER A 11 -8.30 -2.60 7.12
CA SER A 11 -9.34 -1.90 7.87
C SER A 11 -9.13 -0.39 7.87
N LYS A 12 -7.90 0.07 7.62
CA LYS A 12 -7.54 1.49 7.55
C LYS A 12 -7.85 2.13 6.20
N ILE A 13 -8.29 1.35 5.22
CA ILE A 13 -8.77 1.86 3.94
C ILE A 13 -10.21 2.33 4.13
N PRO A 14 -10.54 3.59 3.81
CA PRO A 14 -11.91 4.07 3.84
C PRO A 14 -12.84 3.25 2.93
N ASP A 15 -14.04 2.92 3.39
CA ASP A 15 -14.95 2.03 2.65
C ASP A 15 -15.31 2.52 1.24
N HIS A 16 -15.41 3.84 1.06
CA HIS A 16 -15.66 4.46 -0.25
C HIS A 16 -14.50 4.32 -1.26
N LEU A 17 -13.31 3.91 -0.80
CA LEU A 17 -12.12 3.67 -1.63
C LEU A 17 -11.81 2.20 -1.85
N LYS A 18 -12.28 1.30 -0.96
CA LYS A 18 -12.02 -0.15 -1.08
C LYS A 18 -12.40 -0.74 -2.42
N SER A 19 -13.48 -0.25 -3.05
CA SER A 19 -13.91 -0.72 -4.39
C SER A 19 -13.13 -0.13 -5.56
N LYS A 20 -12.27 0.87 -5.32
CA LYS A 20 -11.53 1.62 -6.35
C LYS A 20 -10.03 1.31 -6.36
N VAL A 21 -9.54 0.58 -5.35
CA VAL A 21 -8.12 0.26 -5.19
C VAL A 21 -7.92 -1.23 -5.01
N GLU A 22 -6.79 -1.74 -5.49
CA GLU A 22 -6.32 -3.07 -5.15
C GLU A 22 -5.56 -2.98 -3.82
N ALA A 23 -6.08 -3.60 -2.77
CA ALA A 23 -5.41 -3.65 -1.48
C ALA A 23 -4.40 -4.81 -1.44
N VAL A 24 -3.15 -4.51 -1.11
CA VAL A 24 -2.12 -5.52 -0.83
C VAL A 24 -1.68 -5.34 0.61
N VAL A 25 -1.85 -6.39 1.41
CA VAL A 25 -1.48 -6.38 2.82
C VAL A 25 -0.03 -6.79 3.00
N GLY A 26 0.78 -5.96 3.67
CA GLY A 26 2.17 -6.28 4.00
C GLY A 26 2.88 -5.19 4.79
N ASP A 27 4.16 -5.43 5.09
CA ASP A 27 5.05 -4.50 5.79
C ASP A 27 6.12 -3.94 4.86
N VAL A 28 6.28 -2.61 4.86
CA VAL A 28 7.26 -1.89 4.03
C VAL A 28 8.71 -2.12 4.46
N THR A 29 8.93 -2.58 5.69
CA THR A 29 10.27 -2.96 6.17
C THR A 29 10.70 -4.33 5.64
N ASN A 30 9.77 -5.11 5.09
CA ASN A 30 10.05 -6.41 4.49
C ASN A 30 10.25 -6.28 2.98
N ALA A 31 11.49 -6.40 2.53
CA ALA A 31 11.87 -6.22 1.13
C ALA A 31 11.13 -7.16 0.16
N ASP A 32 10.94 -8.43 0.54
CA ASP A 32 10.23 -9.42 -0.30
C ASP A 32 8.75 -9.05 -0.51
N GLN A 33 8.13 -8.44 0.50
CA GLN A 33 6.73 -8.02 0.40
C GLN A 33 6.59 -6.76 -0.45
N VAL A 34 7.56 -5.85 -0.34
CA VAL A 34 7.61 -4.65 -1.19
C VAL A 34 7.84 -5.03 -2.65
N ASP A 35 8.78 -5.94 -2.94
CA ASP A 35 9.08 -6.41 -4.30
C ASP A 35 7.82 -6.98 -4.99
N LYS A 36 7.08 -7.83 -4.26
CA LYS A 36 5.79 -8.37 -4.75
C LYS A 36 4.75 -7.28 -4.99
N ALA A 37 4.70 -6.25 -4.14
CA ALA A 37 3.72 -5.18 -4.25
C ALA A 37 3.96 -4.28 -5.47
N ILE A 38 5.23 -3.99 -5.79
CA ILE A 38 5.61 -3.12 -6.92
C ILE A 38 5.70 -3.85 -8.26
N SER A 39 5.75 -5.19 -8.24
CA SER A 39 5.85 -5.98 -9.46
C SER A 39 4.68 -5.71 -10.42
N GLY A 40 5.03 -5.44 -11.69
CA GLY A 40 4.09 -5.11 -12.75
C GLY A 40 3.50 -3.70 -12.71
N GLN A 41 3.97 -2.83 -11.81
CA GLN A 41 3.55 -1.41 -11.77
C GLN A 41 4.50 -0.53 -12.60
N GLU A 42 3.93 0.45 -13.32
CA GLU A 42 4.69 1.38 -14.16
C GLU A 42 5.33 2.53 -13.35
N GLY A 43 4.83 2.77 -12.14
CA GLY A 43 5.32 3.82 -11.25
C GLY A 43 4.89 3.59 -9.81
N VAL A 44 5.67 4.15 -8.87
CA VAL A 44 5.44 3.99 -7.43
C VAL A 44 5.44 5.36 -6.76
N VAL A 45 4.42 5.62 -5.93
CA VAL A 45 4.36 6.80 -5.07
C VAL A 45 4.57 6.36 -3.63
N VAL A 46 5.58 6.93 -2.97
CA VAL A 46 5.96 6.55 -1.60
C VAL A 46 5.49 7.63 -0.63
N VAL A 47 4.52 7.30 0.22
CA VAL A 47 3.99 8.20 1.26
C VAL A 47 4.07 7.51 2.61
N LEU A 48 5.31 7.31 3.09
CA LEU A 48 5.57 6.71 4.39
C LEU A 48 5.63 7.78 5.48
N GLY A 49 5.09 7.44 6.64
CA GLY A 49 5.16 8.28 7.82
C GLY A 49 4.91 7.44 9.07
N THR A 50 5.52 7.84 10.17
CA THR A 50 5.38 7.22 11.49
C THR A 50 4.18 7.77 12.28
N ARG A 51 3.23 8.40 11.57
CA ARG A 51 2.11 9.16 12.14
C ARG A 51 2.59 10.25 13.10
N ASN A 52 2.63 9.93 14.40
CA ASN A 52 2.94 10.85 15.50
C ASN A 52 4.24 10.49 16.22
N GLU A 53 4.93 9.41 15.84
CA GLU A 53 6.22 9.04 16.42
C GLU A 53 7.33 9.60 15.54
N LEU A 54 7.71 10.85 15.80
CA LEU A 54 8.92 11.47 15.26
C LEU A 54 10.12 11.14 16.15
#